data_AF-A0AA96V095-F1
#
_entry.id   AF-A0AA96V095-F1
#
_cell.length_a   1.000
_cell.length_b   1.000
_cell.length_c   1.000
_cell.angle_alpha   90.00
_cell.angle_beta   90.00
_cell.angle_gamma   90.00
#
_symmetry.space_group_name_H-M   'P 1'
#
loop_
_entity.id
_entity.type
_entity.pdbx_description
1 polymer ?
#
loop_
_entity_poly.entity_id
_entity_poly.type
_entity_poly.pdbx_seq_one_letter_code
_entity_poly.pdbx_strand_id
1 'polypeptide(L)'
;MEDNYQIIDDTPWKNVYWFARALINSDQYGAIGKNDKLMNELIKIYNSLDSENLSNLEKYEIGKKQVLETIISSYRQGTKVSNLVENFCDYLDVELQSWEDIVIFMTSIKHILLPINTAMAFVPSDDKKFCCVKAKEILDSRGEKSVDQVISLWDELGVKGCLSVEREYVVLEFLNLCSNLSSIPFERNEIEEKILLTTFVQEFERRLGQKRKGRAGTSLEDVITFLFDYYKFSSHPKPDHFQTDIEVDKWFKCRDGWSIGISCKRTLRERWKQVSSADSNALSRYQIKEIWHITTYDKDLSDEKLTMLGQQRQIFYLADTSERYKSASIHKGMKEYVRPLSQLINDIRNEQGL
;
A
#
# COMPACT_ATOMS: atom_id res chain seq x y z
N MET A 1 -9.04 -11.67 34.88
CA MET A 1 -9.10 -10.82 33.66
C MET A 1 -8.66 -9.41 33.98
N GLU A 2 -9.21 -8.75 35.02
CA GLU A 2 -8.69 -7.47 35.54
C GLU A 2 -7.20 -7.53 35.87
N ASP A 3 -6.73 -8.61 36.53
CA ASP A 3 -5.30 -8.79 36.85
C ASP A 3 -4.37 -8.78 35.63
N ASN A 4 -4.81 -9.34 34.48
CA ASN A 4 -3.99 -9.39 33.28
C ASN A 4 -3.90 -8.03 32.58
N TYR A 5 -4.96 -7.21 32.64
CA TYR A 5 -4.93 -5.84 32.10
C TYR A 5 -3.95 -4.98 32.89
N GLN A 6 -4.00 -5.07 34.21
CA GLN A 6 -3.10 -4.34 35.09
C GLN A 6 -1.63 -4.72 34.82
N ILE A 7 -1.33 -6.01 34.65
CA ILE A 7 0.03 -6.46 34.30
C ILE A 7 0.49 -5.93 32.93
N ILE A 8 -0.38 -5.92 31.92
CA ILE A 8 -0.06 -5.37 30.60
C ILE A 8 0.24 -3.87 30.68
N ASP A 9 -0.51 -3.12 31.49
CA ASP A 9 -0.35 -1.68 31.63
C ASP A 9 0.86 -1.30 32.52
N ASP A 10 1.24 -2.14 33.48
CA ASP A 10 2.33 -1.85 34.41
C ASP A 10 3.71 -2.30 33.90
N THR A 11 3.77 -3.27 32.97
CA THR A 11 5.06 -3.73 32.43
C THR A 11 5.68 -2.71 31.46
N PRO A 12 7.00 -2.43 31.56
CA PRO A 12 7.70 -1.56 30.61
C PRO A 12 7.73 -2.15 29.19
N TRP A 13 7.55 -3.47 29.05
CA TRP A 13 7.53 -4.16 27.76
C TRP A 13 6.39 -3.71 26.84
N LYS A 14 5.34 -3.06 27.36
CA LYS A 14 4.31 -2.41 26.54
C LYS A 14 4.90 -1.37 25.57
N ASN A 15 6.03 -0.75 25.93
CA ASN A 15 6.69 0.27 25.13
C ASN A 15 7.33 -0.30 23.86
N VAL A 16 7.52 -1.62 23.75
CA VAL A 16 7.99 -2.25 22.50
C VAL A 16 7.11 -1.86 21.32
N TYR A 17 5.78 -1.86 21.51
CA TYR A 17 4.83 -1.44 20.49
C TYR A 17 5.01 0.03 20.13
N TRP A 18 5.06 0.91 21.12
CA TRP A 18 5.15 2.35 20.89
C TRP A 18 6.48 2.76 20.25
N PHE A 19 7.59 2.15 20.64
CA PHE A 19 8.88 2.33 19.99
C PHE A 19 8.85 1.88 18.52
N ALA A 20 8.33 0.68 18.24
CA ALA A 20 8.21 0.19 16.88
C ALA A 20 7.32 1.11 16.02
N ARG A 21 6.22 1.64 16.57
CA ARG A 21 5.34 2.61 15.91
C ARG A 21 6.05 3.95 15.65
N ALA A 22 6.74 4.48 16.64
CA ALA A 22 7.40 5.78 16.55
C ALA A 22 8.53 5.75 15.51
N LEU A 23 9.33 4.68 15.49
CA LEU A 23 10.45 4.50 14.56
C LEU A 23 10.03 4.58 13.08
N ILE A 24 8.82 4.17 12.72
CA ILE A 24 8.33 4.17 11.33
C ILE A 24 7.36 5.32 11.01
N ASN A 25 7.10 6.22 11.97
CA ASN A 25 6.15 7.31 11.81
C ASN A 25 6.78 8.46 11.01
N SER A 26 6.39 8.62 9.74
CA SER A 26 6.91 9.66 8.86
C SER A 26 6.49 11.07 9.27
N ASP A 27 5.29 11.20 9.84
CA ASP A 27 4.62 12.49 10.00
C ASP A 27 5.10 13.19 11.26
N GLN A 28 5.34 12.43 12.33
CA GLN A 28 5.83 12.96 13.61
C GLN A 28 7.34 12.85 13.77
N TYR A 29 7.93 11.76 13.25
CA TYR A 29 9.30 11.34 13.61
C TYR A 29 10.18 11.04 12.38
N GLY A 30 9.74 11.37 11.17
CA GLY A 30 10.54 11.23 9.96
C GLY A 30 10.84 9.79 9.53
N ALA A 31 10.20 8.79 10.14
CA ALA A 31 10.39 7.37 9.87
C ALA A 31 11.86 6.91 9.92
N ILE A 32 12.61 7.35 10.94
CA ILE A 32 14.05 7.05 11.10
C ILE A 32 14.38 5.56 11.08
N GLY A 33 13.44 4.71 11.48
CA GLY A 33 13.58 3.26 11.53
C GLY A 33 13.71 2.61 10.15
N LYS A 34 13.56 3.36 9.06
CA LYS A 34 13.89 2.89 7.70
C LYS A 34 15.38 2.98 7.37
N ASN A 35 16.18 3.66 8.20
CA ASN A 35 17.63 3.76 8.04
C ASN A 35 18.32 2.60 8.75
N ASP A 36 18.45 1.47 8.06
CA ASP A 36 19.06 0.25 8.63
C ASP A 36 20.49 0.49 9.13
N LYS A 37 21.24 1.41 8.51
CA LYS A 37 22.61 1.75 8.97
C LYS A 37 22.58 2.37 10.36
N LEU A 38 21.72 3.38 10.57
CA LEU A 38 21.53 4.00 11.89
C LEU A 38 21.03 2.97 12.92
N MET A 39 20.04 2.15 12.57
CA MET A 39 19.52 1.12 13.47
C MET A 39 20.61 0.14 13.93
N ASN A 40 21.49 -0.28 13.01
CA ASN A 40 22.63 -1.12 13.35
C ASN A 40 23.69 -0.40 14.20
N GLU A 41 23.90 0.90 14.01
CA GLU A 41 24.78 1.72 14.87
C GLU A 41 24.25 1.81 16.30
N LEU A 42 22.94 1.99 16.48
CA LEU A 42 22.30 1.97 17.80
C LEU A 42 22.45 0.62 18.52
N ILE A 43 22.29 -0.49 17.79
CA ILE A 43 22.50 -1.84 18.37
C ILE A 43 23.96 -2.03 18.81
N LYS A 44 24.94 -1.48 18.07
CA LYS A 44 26.35 -1.57 18.46
C LYS A 44 26.64 -0.83 19.76
N ILE A 45 26.04 0.35 19.96
CA ILE A 45 26.12 1.10 21.22
C ILE A 45 25.63 0.22 22.37
N TYR A 46 24.45 -0.37 22.22
CA TYR A 46 23.88 -1.27 23.20
C TYR A 46 24.81 -2.46 23.52
N ASN A 47 25.26 -3.20 22.51
CA ASN A 47 26.12 -4.37 22.72
C ASN A 47 27.45 -4.02 23.41
N SER A 48 28.01 -2.84 23.12
CA SER A 48 29.22 -2.35 23.79
C SER A 48 28.98 -2.16 25.28
N LEU A 49 27.94 -1.40 25.64
CA LEU A 49 27.61 -1.09 27.03
C LEU A 49 27.17 -2.34 27.81
N ASP A 50 26.48 -3.26 27.16
CA ASP A 50 26.05 -4.52 27.77
C ASP A 50 27.27 -5.37 28.20
N SER A 51 28.32 -5.37 27.38
CA SER A 51 29.58 -6.10 27.65
C SER A 51 30.48 -5.47 28.72
N GLU A 52 30.24 -4.20 29.05
CA GLU A 52 31.03 -3.48 30.06
C GLU A 52 30.59 -3.82 31.48
N ASN A 53 31.56 -3.87 32.39
CA ASN A 53 31.32 -4.06 33.83
C ASN A 53 30.95 -2.73 34.50
N LEU A 54 29.83 -2.15 34.06
CA LEU A 54 29.24 -0.92 34.59
C LEU A 54 27.95 -1.25 35.34
N SER A 55 27.58 -0.39 36.29
CA SER A 55 26.25 -0.44 36.91
C SER A 55 25.15 -0.09 35.89
N ASN A 56 23.92 -0.54 36.13
CA ASN A 56 22.78 -0.18 35.26
C ASN A 56 22.56 1.34 35.18
N LEU A 57 22.86 2.09 36.24
CA LEU A 57 22.75 3.55 36.22
C LEU A 57 23.78 4.18 35.27
N GLU A 58 25.04 3.73 35.32
CA GLU A 58 26.09 4.19 34.41
C GLU A 58 25.77 3.81 32.96
N LYS A 59 25.32 2.57 32.71
CA LYS A 59 24.89 2.11 31.39
C LYS A 59 23.74 2.95 30.85
N TYR A 60 22.78 3.30 31.70
CA TYR A 60 21.67 4.18 31.34
C TYR A 60 22.13 5.57 30.95
N GLU A 61 22.91 6.26 31.80
CA GLU A 61 23.35 7.64 31.55
C GLU A 61 24.19 7.74 30.27
N ILE A 62 25.14 6.81 30.08
CA ILE A 62 25.98 6.76 28.89
C ILE A 62 25.15 6.36 27.66
N GLY A 63 24.34 5.31 27.79
CA GLY A 63 23.55 4.76 26.68
C GLY A 63 22.53 5.75 26.15
N LYS A 64 21.76 6.40 27.03
CA LYS A 64 20.77 7.40 26.64
C LYS A 64 21.41 8.53 25.85
N LYS A 65 22.50 9.09 26.38
CA LYS A 65 23.25 10.16 25.71
C LYS A 65 23.75 9.72 24.34
N GLN A 66 24.41 8.58 24.24
CA GLN A 66 24.96 8.08 22.97
C GLN A 66 23.87 7.79 21.94
N VAL A 67 22.73 7.23 22.36
CA VAL A 67 21.58 6.97 21.47
C VAL A 67 21.06 8.27 20.86
N LEU A 68 20.78 9.27 21.69
CA LEU A 68 20.23 10.55 21.23
C LEU A 68 21.22 11.30 20.33
N GLU A 69 22.51 11.36 20.72
CA GLU A 69 23.56 12.01 19.92
C GLU A 69 23.77 11.31 18.56
N THR A 70 23.72 9.98 18.52
CA THR A 70 23.86 9.20 17.28
C THR A 70 22.70 9.44 16.32
N ILE A 71 21.47 9.51 16.86
CA ILE A 71 20.28 9.82 16.06
C ILE A 71 20.40 11.23 15.48
N ILE A 72 20.67 12.26 16.30
CA ILE A 72 20.72 13.66 15.86
C ILE A 72 21.83 13.89 14.83
N SER A 73 23.03 13.35 15.09
CA SER A 73 24.20 13.53 14.22
C SER A 73 24.08 12.83 12.86
N SER A 74 23.17 11.86 12.74
CA SER A 74 22.90 11.16 11.48
C SER A 74 22.12 11.99 10.46
N TYR A 75 21.59 13.16 10.87
CA TYR A 75 20.78 14.01 10.01
C TYR A 75 21.35 15.42 9.90
N ARG A 76 21.22 16.00 8.70
CA ARG A 76 21.67 17.38 8.45
C ARG A 76 20.76 18.36 9.18
N GLN A 77 21.39 19.18 10.03
CA GLN A 77 20.75 20.23 10.80
C GLN A 77 20.10 21.32 9.92
N GLY A 78 19.01 21.90 10.42
CA GLY A 78 18.24 22.95 9.74
C GLY A 78 17.36 22.46 8.59
N THR A 79 17.06 21.15 8.52
CA THR A 79 16.16 20.58 7.51
C THR A 79 14.81 20.23 8.13
N LYS A 80 13.76 20.11 7.31
CA LYS A 80 12.46 19.63 7.81
C LYS A 80 12.57 18.25 8.48
N VAL A 81 13.45 17.39 7.96
CA VAL A 81 13.70 16.06 8.52
C VAL A 81 14.41 16.16 9.87
N SER A 82 15.38 17.06 10.05
CA SER A 82 16.04 17.21 11.36
C SER A 82 15.05 17.62 12.45
N ASN A 83 14.08 18.49 12.16
CA ASN A 83 13.05 18.87 13.13
C ASN A 83 12.17 17.67 13.56
N LEU A 84 11.85 16.76 12.64
CA LEU A 84 11.11 15.54 12.97
C LEU A 84 11.96 14.56 13.78
N VAL A 85 13.27 14.52 13.51
CA VAL A 85 14.22 13.70 14.26
C VAL A 85 14.41 14.24 15.68
N GLU A 86 14.45 15.57 15.86
CA GLU A 86 14.47 16.21 17.18
C GLU A 86 13.22 15.84 17.98
N ASN A 87 12.02 15.92 17.38
CA ASN A 87 10.79 15.46 18.04
C ASN A 87 10.87 13.99 18.47
N PHE A 88 11.56 13.15 17.71
CA PHE A 88 11.76 11.75 18.08
C PHE A 88 12.73 11.60 19.25
N CYS A 89 13.80 12.39 19.28
CA CYS A 89 14.73 12.44 20.41
C CYS A 89 14.03 12.95 21.68
N ASP A 90 13.17 13.97 21.58
CA ASP A 90 12.38 14.45 22.71
C ASP A 90 11.44 13.35 23.24
N TYR A 91 10.82 12.59 22.34
CA TYR A 91 10.01 11.42 22.70
C TYR A 91 10.85 10.35 23.43
N LEU A 92 12.03 10.01 22.90
CA LEU A 92 12.92 9.05 23.56
C LEU A 92 13.45 9.58 24.90
N ASP A 93 13.69 10.88 25.03
CA ASP A 93 14.15 11.47 26.29
C ASP A 93 13.12 11.30 27.42
N VAL A 94 11.82 11.28 27.08
CA VAL A 94 10.72 11.01 28.01
C VAL A 94 10.54 9.52 28.28
N GLU A 95 10.66 8.66 27.27
CA GLU A 95 10.37 7.23 27.42
C GLU A 95 11.56 6.41 27.95
N LEU A 96 12.79 6.85 27.74
CA LEU A 96 13.99 6.16 28.21
C LEU A 96 14.38 6.69 29.60
N GLN A 97 13.90 6.04 30.66
CA GLN A 97 14.14 6.46 32.06
C GLN A 97 15.07 5.50 32.83
N SER A 98 15.38 4.35 32.25
CA SER A 98 16.22 3.32 32.86
C SER A 98 17.03 2.55 31.81
N TRP A 99 17.98 1.72 32.28
CA TRP A 99 18.70 0.79 31.40
C TRP A 99 17.76 -0.24 30.77
N GLU A 100 16.74 -0.67 31.50
CA GLU A 100 15.73 -1.59 30.99
C GLU A 100 14.96 -0.98 29.81
N ASP A 101 14.57 0.29 29.88
CA ASP A 101 13.91 0.97 28.77
C ASP A 101 14.78 1.05 27.51
N ILE A 102 16.09 1.27 27.68
CA ILE A 102 17.06 1.23 26.58
C ILE A 102 17.11 -0.18 25.97
N VAL A 103 17.15 -1.23 26.80
CA VAL A 103 17.15 -2.61 26.30
C VAL A 103 15.86 -2.94 25.56
N ILE A 104 14.71 -2.48 26.06
CA ILE A 104 13.40 -2.63 25.41
C ILE A 104 13.37 -1.89 24.06
N PHE A 105 13.90 -0.67 24.01
CA PHE A 105 14.05 0.09 22.76
C PHE A 105 14.93 -0.64 21.75
N MET A 106 16.09 -1.13 22.19
CA MET A 106 17.03 -1.89 21.35
C MET A 106 16.45 -3.23 20.89
N THR A 107 15.64 -3.86 21.74
CA THR A 107 14.89 -5.07 21.39
C THR A 107 13.88 -4.78 20.30
N SER A 108 13.15 -3.67 20.40
CA SER A 108 12.22 -3.20 19.35
C SER A 108 12.94 -3.02 18.00
N ILE A 109 14.15 -2.46 18.01
CA ILE A 109 14.95 -2.30 16.79
C ILE A 109 15.39 -3.65 16.24
N LYS A 110 16.08 -4.45 17.07
CA LYS A 110 16.77 -5.67 16.67
C LYS A 110 15.83 -6.80 16.28
N HIS A 111 14.76 -6.98 17.03
CA HIS A 111 13.89 -8.16 16.95
C HIS A 111 12.55 -7.89 16.25
N ILE A 112 12.16 -6.63 16.05
CA ILE A 112 10.95 -6.26 15.31
C ILE A 112 11.30 -5.48 14.05
N LEU A 113 11.92 -4.30 14.20
CA LEU A 113 12.05 -3.37 13.09
C LEU A 113 12.95 -3.90 11.97
N LEU A 114 14.18 -4.32 12.30
CA LEU A 114 15.17 -4.79 11.31
C LEU A 114 14.72 -6.06 10.56
N PRO A 115 14.19 -7.09 11.22
CA PRO A 115 13.64 -8.26 10.52
C PRO A 115 12.50 -7.88 9.57
N ILE A 116 11.58 -7.01 10.01
CA ILE A 116 10.49 -6.55 9.15
C ILE A 116 11.03 -5.72 7.99
N ASN A 117 12.02 -4.83 8.19
CA ASN A 117 12.65 -4.07 7.09
C ASN A 117 13.23 -5.01 6.03
N THR A 118 13.98 -6.01 6.48
CA THR A 118 14.60 -7.02 5.62
C THR A 118 13.53 -7.77 4.82
N ALA A 119 12.53 -8.33 5.49
CA ALA A 119 11.45 -9.07 4.84
C ALA A 119 10.65 -8.20 3.85
N MET A 120 10.34 -6.95 4.23
CA MET A 120 9.59 -6.02 3.38
C MET A 120 10.30 -5.66 2.07
N ALA A 121 11.64 -5.78 2.01
CA ALA A 121 12.41 -5.59 0.78
C ALA A 121 12.20 -6.74 -0.22
N PHE A 122 11.93 -7.96 0.26
CA PHE A 122 11.71 -9.13 -0.59
C PHE A 122 10.24 -9.41 -0.90
N VAL A 123 9.31 -8.88 -0.11
CA VAL A 123 7.88 -8.90 -0.46
C VAL A 123 7.70 -8.15 -1.80
N PRO A 124 7.07 -8.74 -2.83
CA PRO A 124 6.91 -8.08 -4.12
C PRO A 124 6.16 -6.76 -4.01
N SER A 125 6.68 -5.73 -4.68
CA SER A 125 6.02 -4.44 -4.86
C SER A 125 5.01 -4.45 -6.01
N ASP A 126 5.11 -5.42 -6.93
CA ASP A 126 4.13 -5.70 -7.96
C ASP A 126 4.14 -7.20 -8.32
N ASP A 127 3.07 -7.66 -8.96
CA ASP A 127 2.86 -8.98 -9.53
C ASP A 127 2.95 -8.97 -11.08
N LYS A 128 3.31 -7.81 -11.65
CA LYS A 128 3.13 -7.46 -13.06
C LYS A 128 3.77 -8.48 -13.98
N LYS A 129 5.02 -8.88 -13.69
CA LYS A 129 5.77 -9.81 -14.55
C LYS A 129 5.10 -11.18 -14.66
N PHE A 130 4.62 -11.73 -13.55
CA PHE A 130 3.95 -13.02 -13.53
C PHE A 130 2.60 -12.94 -14.25
N CYS A 131 1.83 -11.90 -13.95
CA CYS A 131 0.52 -11.69 -14.54
C CYS A 131 0.60 -11.37 -16.04
N CYS A 132 1.63 -10.65 -16.51
CA CYS A 132 1.92 -10.45 -17.95
C CYS A 132 2.05 -11.78 -18.70
N VAL A 133 2.82 -12.73 -18.14
CA VAL A 133 3.04 -14.04 -18.80
C VAL A 133 1.73 -14.81 -18.90
N LYS A 134 0.94 -14.86 -17.81
CA LYS A 134 -0.34 -15.56 -17.81
C LYS A 134 -1.41 -14.88 -18.66
N ALA A 135 -1.47 -13.56 -18.64
CA ALA A 135 -2.36 -12.80 -19.51
C ALA A 135 -2.04 -13.03 -20.98
N LYS A 136 -0.75 -13.03 -21.34
CA LYS A 136 -0.31 -13.34 -22.70
C LYS A 136 -0.71 -14.75 -23.14
N GLU A 137 -0.47 -15.77 -22.31
CA GLU A 137 -0.89 -17.15 -22.61
C GLU A 137 -2.41 -17.25 -22.89
N ILE A 138 -3.23 -16.51 -22.14
CA ILE A 138 -4.69 -16.48 -22.32
C ILE A 138 -5.07 -15.78 -23.63
N LEU A 139 -4.50 -14.61 -23.91
CA LEU A 139 -4.81 -13.86 -25.13
C LEU A 139 -4.29 -14.57 -26.38
N ASP A 140 -3.10 -15.18 -26.34
CA ASP A 140 -2.53 -15.96 -27.44
C ASP A 140 -3.43 -17.17 -27.78
N SER A 141 -4.14 -17.74 -26.79
CA SER A 141 -4.98 -18.93 -26.96
C SER A 141 -6.46 -18.63 -27.24
N ARG A 142 -7.03 -17.58 -26.64
CA ARG A 142 -8.48 -17.31 -26.64
C ARG A 142 -8.86 -15.95 -27.24
N GLY A 143 -7.89 -15.07 -27.46
CA GLY A 143 -8.09 -13.74 -28.04
C GLY A 143 -8.99 -12.83 -27.20
N GLU A 144 -9.58 -11.85 -27.86
CA GLU A 144 -10.27 -10.70 -27.24
C GLU A 144 -11.45 -11.06 -26.35
N LYS A 145 -12.14 -12.16 -26.65
CA LYS A 145 -13.28 -12.65 -25.86
C LYS A 145 -12.90 -13.05 -24.43
N SER A 146 -11.60 -13.13 -24.14
CA SER A 146 -11.06 -13.48 -22.81
C SER A 146 -10.50 -12.28 -22.05
N VAL A 147 -10.72 -11.05 -22.52
CA VAL A 147 -10.23 -9.84 -21.85
C VAL A 147 -10.82 -9.67 -20.45
N ASP A 148 -12.07 -10.04 -20.24
CA ASP A 148 -12.71 -10.10 -18.92
C ASP A 148 -11.99 -11.10 -17.98
N GLN A 149 -11.60 -12.26 -18.51
CA GLN A 149 -10.84 -13.28 -17.80
C GLN A 149 -9.43 -12.79 -17.49
N VAL A 150 -8.76 -12.11 -18.42
CA VAL A 150 -7.43 -11.53 -18.18
C VAL A 150 -7.48 -10.49 -17.06
N ILE A 151 -8.43 -9.55 -17.11
CA ILE A 151 -8.58 -8.51 -16.10
C ILE A 151 -8.94 -9.11 -14.73
N SER A 152 -9.84 -10.09 -14.69
CA SER A 152 -10.24 -10.77 -13.44
C SER A 152 -9.12 -11.63 -12.86
N LEU A 153 -8.41 -12.38 -13.72
CA LEU A 153 -7.30 -13.23 -13.31
C LEU A 153 -6.11 -12.40 -12.83
N TRP A 154 -5.84 -11.25 -13.43
CA TRP A 154 -4.78 -10.35 -12.97
C TRP A 154 -5.07 -9.83 -11.55
N ASP A 155 -6.32 -9.43 -11.27
CA ASP A 155 -6.74 -9.04 -9.91
C ASP A 155 -6.60 -10.22 -8.93
N GLU A 156 -7.00 -11.43 -9.33
CA GLU A 156 -6.96 -12.62 -8.46
C GLU A 156 -5.53 -13.14 -8.21
N LEU A 157 -4.74 -13.32 -9.26
CA LEU A 157 -3.36 -13.81 -9.18
C LEU A 157 -2.46 -12.80 -8.47
N GLY A 158 -2.66 -11.50 -8.72
CA GLY A 158 -1.94 -10.44 -8.04
C GLY A 158 -2.21 -10.43 -6.54
N VAL A 159 -3.47 -10.56 -6.15
CA VAL A 159 -3.85 -10.60 -4.73
C VAL A 159 -3.36 -11.90 -4.08
N LYS A 160 -3.70 -13.06 -4.62
CA LYS A 160 -3.38 -14.35 -3.98
C LYS A 160 -1.88 -14.63 -3.98
N GLY A 161 -1.18 -14.38 -5.09
CA GLY A 161 0.26 -14.57 -5.20
C GLY A 161 1.04 -13.67 -4.25
N CYS A 162 0.72 -12.38 -4.21
CA CYS A 162 1.37 -11.47 -3.27
C CYS A 162 1.04 -11.82 -1.81
N LEU A 163 -0.22 -12.13 -1.48
CA LEU A 163 -0.60 -12.50 -0.12
C LEU A 163 0.09 -13.79 0.35
N SER A 164 0.29 -14.77 -0.54
CA SER A 164 1.05 -15.99 -0.23
C SER A 164 2.49 -15.67 0.14
N VAL A 165 3.18 -14.87 -0.67
CA VAL A 165 4.58 -14.46 -0.38
C VAL A 165 4.67 -13.61 0.89
N GLU A 166 3.73 -12.69 1.09
CA GLU A 166 3.63 -11.92 2.34
C GLU A 166 3.52 -12.83 3.56
N ARG A 167 2.62 -13.81 3.50
CA ARG A 167 2.41 -14.76 4.58
C ARG A 167 3.65 -15.60 4.86
N GLU A 168 4.37 -16.03 3.84
CA GLU A 168 5.62 -16.79 3.99
C GLU A 168 6.64 -15.99 4.81
N TYR A 169 6.86 -14.72 4.48
CA TYR A 169 7.78 -13.87 5.23
C TYR A 169 7.30 -13.57 6.65
N VAL A 170 6.00 -13.33 6.86
CA VAL A 170 5.45 -13.15 8.22
C VAL A 170 5.70 -14.38 9.08
N VAL A 171 5.43 -15.58 8.55
CA VAL A 171 5.62 -16.83 9.29
C VAL A 171 7.10 -17.08 9.56
N LEU A 172 7.97 -16.90 8.56
CA LEU A 172 9.41 -17.13 8.70
C LEU A 172 10.03 -16.23 9.78
N GLU A 173 9.76 -14.92 9.71
CA GLU A 173 10.34 -13.98 10.67
C GLU A 173 9.71 -14.11 12.07
N PHE A 174 8.43 -14.50 12.15
CA PHE A 174 7.81 -14.82 13.44
C PHE A 174 8.47 -16.06 14.09
N LEU A 175 8.76 -17.11 13.31
CA LEU A 175 9.49 -18.28 13.81
C LEU A 175 10.91 -17.92 14.26
N ASN A 176 11.59 -17.03 13.51
CA ASN A 176 12.89 -16.50 13.91
C ASN A 176 12.81 -15.76 15.24
N LEU A 177 11.79 -14.91 15.44
CA LEU A 177 11.58 -14.21 16.71
C LEU A 177 11.37 -15.19 17.87
N CYS A 178 10.45 -16.15 17.72
CA CYS A 178 10.18 -17.18 18.72
C CYS A 178 11.46 -17.95 19.13
N SER A 179 12.27 -18.34 18.15
CA SER A 179 13.50 -19.10 18.39
C SER A 179 14.59 -18.30 19.12
N ASN A 180 14.50 -16.97 19.08
CA ASN A 180 15.49 -16.07 19.67
C ASN A 180 15.01 -15.37 20.94
N LEU A 181 13.80 -15.67 21.44
CA LEU A 181 13.28 -15.04 22.67
C LEU A 181 14.22 -15.22 23.86
N SER A 182 14.83 -16.41 24.01
CA SER A 182 15.77 -16.70 25.09
C SER A 182 17.08 -15.92 25.00
N SER A 183 17.39 -15.32 23.84
CA SER A 183 18.60 -14.50 23.64
C SER A 183 18.41 -13.03 24.02
N ILE A 184 17.18 -12.61 24.31
CA ILE A 184 16.88 -11.23 24.69
C ILE A 184 17.23 -11.06 26.17
N PRO A 185 18.04 -10.05 26.52
CA PRO A 185 18.43 -9.76 27.89
C PRO A 185 17.21 -9.46 28.76
N PHE A 186 17.31 -9.77 30.05
CA PHE A 186 16.23 -9.82 31.04
C PHE A 186 15.31 -11.03 30.95
N GLU A 187 14.96 -11.56 32.11
CA GLU A 187 13.90 -12.56 32.25
C GLU A 187 12.56 -11.88 31.97
N ARG A 188 11.73 -12.54 31.17
CA ARG A 188 10.39 -12.07 30.83
C ARG A 188 9.39 -13.10 31.31
N ASN A 189 8.25 -12.63 31.79
CA ASN A 189 7.11 -13.51 32.01
C ASN A 189 6.36 -13.79 30.70
N GLU A 190 5.43 -14.74 30.74
CA GLU A 190 4.64 -15.16 29.58
C GLU A 190 3.84 -14.01 28.94
N ILE A 191 3.39 -13.04 29.73
CA ILE A 191 2.63 -11.88 29.22
C ILE A 191 3.56 -10.96 28.41
N GLU A 192 4.77 -10.72 28.90
CA GLU A 192 5.77 -9.87 28.22
C GLU A 192 6.25 -10.48 26.91
N GLU A 193 6.47 -11.80 26.87
CA GLU A 193 6.76 -12.50 25.63
C GLU A 193 5.61 -12.36 24.61
N LYS A 194 4.36 -12.48 25.06
CA LYS A 194 3.19 -12.27 24.21
C LYS A 194 3.07 -10.82 23.72
N ILE A 195 3.42 -9.82 24.52
CA ILE A 195 3.45 -8.42 24.09
C ILE A 195 4.45 -8.24 22.95
N LEU A 196 5.65 -8.79 23.07
CA LEU A 196 6.67 -8.73 22.02
C LEU A 196 6.21 -9.41 20.72
N LEU A 197 5.70 -10.65 20.82
CA LEU A 197 5.24 -11.44 19.68
C LEU A 197 4.04 -10.79 18.97
N THR A 198 3.08 -10.25 19.73
CA THR A 198 1.91 -9.58 19.14
C THR A 198 2.28 -8.24 18.52
N THR A 199 3.20 -7.49 19.13
CA THR A 199 3.75 -6.25 18.55
C THR A 199 4.38 -6.52 17.17
N PHE A 200 5.19 -7.57 17.07
CA PHE A 200 5.82 -7.96 15.81
C PHE A 200 4.77 -8.16 14.70
N VAL A 201 3.75 -8.98 14.96
CA VAL A 201 2.71 -9.30 13.98
C VAL A 201 1.89 -8.06 13.62
N GLN A 202 1.51 -7.25 14.60
CA GLN A 202 0.76 -6.01 14.38
C GLN A 202 1.52 -5.04 13.48
N GLU A 203 2.81 -4.81 13.75
CA GLU A 203 3.60 -3.89 12.94
C GLU A 203 3.91 -4.43 11.54
N PHE A 204 4.13 -5.74 11.41
CA PHE A 204 4.34 -6.35 10.11
C PHE A 204 3.07 -6.24 9.24
N GLU A 205 1.92 -6.67 9.76
CA GLU A 205 0.65 -6.60 9.01
C GLU A 205 0.23 -5.18 8.69
N ARG A 206 0.49 -4.22 9.57
CA ARG A 206 0.24 -2.81 9.30
C ARG A 206 1.07 -2.33 8.10
N ARG A 207 2.36 -2.68 8.04
CA ARG A 207 3.25 -2.31 6.93
C ARG A 207 2.88 -3.00 5.62
N LEU A 208 2.54 -4.30 5.67
CA LEU A 208 1.99 -5.03 4.55
C LEU A 208 0.70 -4.39 4.04
N GLY A 209 -0.19 -3.98 4.95
CA GLY A 209 -1.41 -3.24 4.64
C GLY A 209 -1.15 -1.95 3.85
N GLN A 210 -0.12 -1.18 4.20
CA GLN A 210 0.26 0.01 3.43
C GLN A 210 0.83 -0.35 2.05
N LYS A 211 1.67 -1.39 1.94
CA LYS A 211 2.19 -1.86 0.66
C LYS A 211 1.06 -2.36 -0.25
N ARG A 212 0.11 -3.12 0.30
CA ARG A 212 -1.12 -3.59 -0.37
C ARG A 212 -1.95 -2.43 -0.95
N LYS A 213 -2.12 -1.33 -0.19
CA LYS A 213 -2.82 -0.13 -0.67
C LYS A 213 -2.14 0.49 -1.89
N GLY A 214 -0.81 0.52 -1.91
CA GLY A 214 -0.04 0.98 -3.07
C GLY A 214 -0.29 0.11 -4.31
N ARG A 215 -0.23 -1.22 -4.16
CA ARG A 215 -0.43 -2.17 -5.28
C ARG A 215 -1.84 -2.18 -5.85
N ALA A 216 -2.86 -2.08 -4.98
CA ALA A 216 -4.25 -2.14 -5.40
C ALA A 216 -4.69 -0.96 -6.29
N GLY A 217 -3.96 0.16 -6.27
CA GLY A 217 -4.18 1.26 -7.20
C GLY A 217 -3.71 0.95 -8.61
N THR A 218 -2.51 0.37 -8.76
CA THR A 218 -1.83 0.26 -10.06
C THR A 218 -2.17 -1.00 -10.86
N SER A 219 -2.68 -2.06 -10.22
CA SER A 219 -2.89 -3.36 -10.90
C SER A 219 -3.84 -3.28 -12.11
N LEU A 220 -4.94 -2.52 -12.00
CA LEU A 220 -5.85 -2.31 -13.14
C LEU A 220 -5.20 -1.46 -14.23
N GLU A 221 -4.45 -0.43 -13.86
CA GLU A 221 -3.72 0.41 -14.81
C GLU A 221 -2.65 -0.39 -15.58
N ASP A 222 -1.99 -1.32 -14.89
CA ASP A 222 -0.99 -2.22 -15.45
C ASP A 222 -1.59 -3.18 -16.46
N VAL A 223 -2.75 -3.80 -16.17
CA VAL A 223 -3.41 -4.69 -17.14
C VAL A 223 -3.91 -3.90 -18.36
N ILE A 224 -4.41 -2.67 -18.20
CA ILE A 224 -4.80 -1.84 -19.35
C ILE A 224 -3.58 -1.43 -20.16
N THR A 225 -2.47 -1.08 -19.53
CA THR A 225 -1.22 -0.80 -20.23
C THR A 225 -0.74 -2.03 -21.00
N PHE A 226 -0.76 -3.20 -20.38
CA PHE A 226 -0.45 -4.46 -21.06
C PHE A 226 -1.36 -4.72 -22.27
N LEU A 227 -2.67 -4.49 -22.17
CA LEU A 227 -3.60 -4.67 -23.29
C LEU A 227 -3.28 -3.71 -24.44
N PHE A 228 -2.96 -2.45 -24.15
CA PHE A 228 -2.54 -1.48 -25.16
C PHE A 228 -1.27 -1.95 -25.89
N ASP A 229 -0.26 -2.40 -25.15
CA ASP A 229 0.99 -2.88 -25.72
C ASP A 229 0.78 -4.16 -26.56
N TYR A 230 -0.02 -5.10 -26.03
CA TYR A 230 -0.30 -6.38 -26.68
C TYR A 230 -1.05 -6.20 -28.01
N TYR A 231 -2.08 -5.35 -28.04
CA TYR A 231 -2.86 -5.06 -29.25
C TYR A 231 -2.29 -3.92 -30.10
N LYS A 232 -1.15 -3.34 -29.68
CA LYS A 232 -0.45 -2.25 -30.37
C LYS A 232 -1.31 -0.99 -30.54
N PHE A 233 -2.12 -0.67 -29.53
CA PHE A 233 -2.91 0.55 -29.50
C PHE A 233 -2.03 1.75 -29.16
N SER A 234 -2.36 2.89 -29.76
CA SER A 234 -1.69 4.15 -29.44
C SER A 234 -2.22 4.72 -28.12
N SER A 235 -1.31 5.23 -27.28
CA SER A 235 -1.67 6.05 -26.13
C SER A 235 -1.40 7.53 -26.44
N HIS A 236 -2.06 8.41 -25.71
CA HIS A 236 -1.91 9.85 -25.83
C HIS A 236 -1.62 10.44 -24.44
N PRO A 237 -0.87 11.56 -24.32
CA PRO A 237 -0.75 12.27 -23.06
C PRO A 237 -2.11 12.82 -22.60
N LYS A 238 -2.21 13.12 -21.30
CA LYS A 238 -3.36 13.83 -20.74
C LYS A 238 -3.61 15.15 -21.51
N PRO A 239 -4.85 15.51 -21.86
CA PRO A 239 -5.15 16.80 -22.49
C PRO A 239 -4.69 17.97 -21.61
N ASP A 240 -4.08 18.98 -22.24
CA ASP A 240 -3.56 20.16 -21.54
C ASP A 240 -4.65 20.87 -20.75
N HIS A 241 -4.30 21.33 -19.55
CA HIS A 241 -5.19 22.05 -18.62
C HIS A 241 -6.45 21.29 -18.16
N PHE A 242 -6.56 19.99 -18.45
CA PHE A 242 -7.64 19.16 -17.89
C PHE A 242 -7.46 18.99 -16.37
N GLN A 243 -8.15 19.81 -15.58
CA GLN A 243 -8.13 19.81 -14.12
C GLN A 243 -9.51 19.46 -13.56
N THR A 244 -10.10 18.34 -13.97
CA THR A 244 -11.33 17.85 -13.36
C THR A 244 -11.02 16.90 -12.21
N ASP A 245 -11.92 16.79 -11.24
CA ASP A 245 -11.85 15.87 -10.09
C ASP A 245 -12.04 14.38 -10.46
N ILE A 246 -11.77 14.02 -11.72
CA ILE A 246 -11.82 12.66 -12.25
C ILE A 246 -10.39 12.19 -12.47
N GLU A 247 -10.02 11.11 -11.79
CA GLU A 247 -8.76 10.42 -12.02
C GLU A 247 -8.87 9.58 -13.30
N VAL A 248 -8.04 9.92 -14.29
CA VAL A 248 -7.96 9.24 -15.58
C VAL A 248 -6.53 8.74 -15.77
N ASP A 249 -6.40 7.43 -15.89
CA ASP A 249 -5.12 6.72 -15.79
C ASP A 249 -4.48 6.50 -17.16
N LYS A 250 -5.29 6.47 -18.23
CA LYS A 250 -4.79 6.38 -19.61
C LYS A 250 -5.64 7.20 -20.57
N TRP A 251 -5.01 7.75 -21.61
CA TRP A 251 -5.70 8.47 -22.68
C TRP A 251 -5.36 7.87 -24.04
N PHE A 252 -6.29 7.97 -24.98
CA PHE A 252 -6.02 7.69 -26.38
C PHE A 252 -6.81 8.62 -27.31
N LYS A 253 -6.28 8.81 -28.52
CA LYS A 253 -6.87 9.68 -29.54
C LYS A 253 -7.80 8.86 -30.42
N CYS A 254 -8.98 9.41 -30.69
CA CYS A 254 -9.92 8.87 -31.66
C CYS A 254 -9.59 9.39 -33.07
N ARG A 255 -10.05 8.67 -34.09
CA ARG A 255 -9.91 9.06 -35.51
C ARG A 255 -10.56 10.40 -35.85
N ASP A 256 -11.56 10.83 -35.07
CA ASP A 256 -12.24 12.13 -35.20
C ASP A 256 -11.47 13.29 -34.51
N GLY A 257 -10.30 12.99 -33.93
CA GLY A 257 -9.45 13.96 -33.25
C GLY A 257 -9.84 14.23 -31.79
N TRP A 258 -10.94 13.66 -31.29
CA TRP A 258 -11.30 13.73 -29.88
C TRP A 258 -10.51 12.71 -29.06
N SER A 259 -10.50 12.86 -27.74
CA SER A 259 -9.80 11.94 -26.82
C SER A 259 -10.78 11.14 -25.98
N ILE A 260 -10.44 9.89 -25.68
CA ILE A 260 -11.13 9.08 -24.67
C ILE A 260 -10.16 8.85 -23.51
N GLY A 261 -10.67 9.07 -22.30
CA GLY A 261 -9.95 8.77 -21.06
C GLY A 261 -10.39 7.43 -20.51
N ILE A 262 -9.46 6.62 -19.99
CA ILE A 262 -9.74 5.38 -19.28
C ILE A 262 -9.41 5.59 -17.80
N SER A 263 -10.41 5.38 -16.94
CA SER A 263 -10.27 5.35 -15.49
C SER A 263 -10.35 3.91 -14.99
N CYS A 264 -9.35 3.50 -14.24
CA CYS A 264 -9.19 2.16 -13.69
C CYS A 264 -9.54 2.21 -12.21
N LYS A 265 -10.68 1.61 -11.83
CA LYS A 265 -11.16 1.67 -10.45
C LYS A 265 -11.71 0.33 -10.03
N ARG A 266 -11.13 -0.27 -8.98
CA ARG A 266 -11.67 -1.51 -8.41
C ARG A 266 -13.07 -1.30 -7.83
N THR A 267 -13.25 -0.21 -7.07
CA THR A 267 -14.54 0.25 -6.51
C THR A 267 -14.61 1.79 -6.57
N LEU A 268 -15.79 2.37 -6.80
CA LEU A 268 -15.97 3.83 -6.83
C LEU A 268 -16.26 4.43 -5.44
N ARG A 269 -16.90 3.66 -4.56
CA ARG A 269 -17.37 4.02 -3.21
C ARG A 269 -18.07 5.37 -3.19
N GLU A 270 -17.66 6.31 -2.34
CA GLU A 270 -18.15 7.69 -2.25
C GLU A 270 -17.43 8.68 -3.17
N ARG A 271 -16.28 8.28 -3.75
CA ARG A 271 -15.40 9.18 -4.53
C ARG A 271 -16.04 9.70 -5.81
N TRP A 272 -17.02 8.98 -6.36
CA TRP A 272 -17.81 9.44 -7.51
C TRP A 272 -18.54 10.77 -7.28
N LYS A 273 -18.79 11.16 -6.03
CA LYS A 273 -19.46 12.44 -5.74
C LYS A 273 -18.62 13.65 -6.17
N GLN A 274 -17.30 13.55 -6.06
CA GLN A 274 -16.36 14.58 -6.53
C GLN A 274 -16.41 14.71 -8.06
N VAL A 275 -16.59 13.58 -8.74
CA VAL A 275 -16.74 13.51 -10.20
C VAL A 275 -18.08 14.08 -10.66
N SER A 276 -19.17 13.81 -9.93
CA SER A 276 -20.53 14.17 -10.32
C SER A 276 -20.82 15.67 -10.33
N SER A 277 -20.00 16.50 -9.68
CA SER A 277 -20.11 17.96 -9.69
C SER A 277 -19.55 18.63 -10.95
N ALA A 278 -18.89 17.87 -11.84
CA ALA A 278 -18.38 18.41 -13.10
C ALA A 278 -19.51 18.64 -14.11
N ASP A 279 -19.65 19.89 -14.59
CA ASP A 279 -20.55 20.23 -15.69
C ASP A 279 -20.19 19.39 -16.93
N SER A 280 -21.17 18.77 -17.58
CA SER A 280 -21.02 18.01 -18.84
C SER A 280 -20.28 18.78 -19.96
N ASN A 281 -20.28 20.12 -19.90
CA ASN A 281 -19.52 21.01 -20.78
C ASN A 281 -18.01 21.01 -20.51
N ALA A 282 -17.55 20.51 -19.36
CA ALA A 282 -16.14 20.40 -19.04
C ALA A 282 -15.41 19.48 -20.03
N LEU A 283 -15.95 18.30 -20.34
CA LEU A 283 -15.33 17.38 -21.28
C LEU A 283 -15.25 17.95 -22.71
N SER A 284 -16.30 18.66 -23.16
CA SER A 284 -16.31 19.28 -24.50
C SER A 284 -15.23 20.34 -24.66
N ARG A 285 -14.96 21.14 -23.61
CA ARG A 285 -13.91 22.17 -23.62
C ARG A 285 -12.52 21.62 -23.92
N TYR A 286 -12.26 20.37 -23.57
CA TYR A 286 -10.97 19.71 -23.77
C TYR A 286 -11.01 18.64 -24.88
N GLN A 287 -12.04 18.67 -25.74
CA GLN A 287 -12.24 17.69 -26.82
C GLN A 287 -12.24 16.24 -26.32
N ILE A 288 -12.82 16.01 -25.14
CA ILE A 288 -12.97 14.68 -24.56
C ILE A 288 -14.34 14.14 -24.97
N LYS A 289 -14.31 12.98 -25.63
CA LYS A 289 -15.50 12.30 -26.15
C LYS A 289 -16.25 11.62 -25.02
N GLU A 290 -15.56 10.74 -24.31
CA GLU A 290 -16.07 9.93 -23.20
C GLU A 290 -14.96 9.65 -22.18
N ILE A 291 -15.36 9.30 -20.95
CA ILE A 291 -14.50 8.66 -19.96
C ILE A 291 -14.98 7.23 -19.73
N TRP A 292 -14.11 6.25 -19.95
CA TRP A 292 -14.40 4.83 -19.80
C TRP A 292 -13.88 4.32 -18.47
N HIS A 293 -14.78 3.84 -17.62
CA HIS A 293 -14.46 3.24 -16.33
C HIS A 293 -14.32 1.74 -16.47
N ILE A 294 -13.17 1.20 -16.10
CA ILE A 294 -12.93 -0.23 -16.02
C ILE A 294 -13.03 -0.63 -14.55
N THR A 295 -14.08 -1.38 -14.22
CA THR A 295 -14.43 -1.74 -12.83
C THR A 295 -14.53 -3.25 -12.64
N THR A 296 -13.75 -3.79 -11.70
CA THR A 296 -13.76 -5.22 -11.37
C THR A 296 -14.66 -5.58 -10.19
N TYR A 297 -14.96 -4.64 -9.30
CA TYR A 297 -15.90 -4.85 -8.18
C TYR A 297 -17.08 -3.88 -8.26
N ASP A 298 -18.05 -4.27 -9.07
CA ASP A 298 -19.20 -3.46 -9.48
C ASP A 298 -20.43 -3.59 -8.58
N LYS A 299 -20.36 -4.40 -7.52
CA LYS A 299 -21.43 -4.48 -6.50
C LYS A 299 -21.71 -3.13 -5.81
N ASP A 300 -20.74 -2.22 -5.86
CA ASP A 300 -20.86 -0.87 -5.34
C ASP A 300 -21.50 0.11 -6.35
N LEU A 301 -21.74 -0.27 -7.61
CA LEU A 301 -22.39 0.57 -8.62
C LEU A 301 -23.92 0.55 -8.47
N SER A 302 -24.48 1.56 -7.80
CA SER A 302 -25.92 1.78 -7.75
C SER A 302 -26.49 2.32 -9.08
N ASP A 303 -27.81 2.28 -9.22
CA ASP A 303 -28.52 2.88 -10.38
C ASP A 303 -28.27 4.40 -10.46
N GLU A 304 -28.24 5.07 -9.31
CA GLU A 304 -27.91 6.50 -9.20
C GLU A 304 -26.50 6.80 -9.73
N LYS A 305 -25.49 6.01 -9.33
CA LYS A 305 -24.11 6.18 -9.82
C LYS A 305 -24.04 6.05 -11.34
N LEU A 306 -24.64 4.99 -11.90
CA LEU A 306 -24.62 4.75 -13.35
C LEU A 306 -25.33 5.86 -14.12
N THR A 307 -26.50 6.29 -13.65
CA THR A 307 -27.29 7.30 -14.36
C THR A 307 -26.66 8.68 -14.28
N MET A 308 -26.19 9.13 -13.11
CA MET A 308 -25.57 10.44 -12.95
C MET A 308 -24.28 10.57 -13.74
N LEU A 309 -23.40 9.57 -13.67
CA LEU A 309 -22.13 9.59 -14.40
C LEU A 309 -22.33 9.32 -15.90
N GLY A 310 -23.28 8.46 -16.25
CA GLY A 310 -23.68 8.19 -17.63
C GLY A 310 -24.14 9.45 -18.38
N GLN A 311 -24.96 10.28 -17.72
CA GLN A 311 -25.38 11.59 -18.26
C GLN A 311 -24.21 12.54 -18.54
N GLN A 312 -23.05 12.29 -17.92
CA GLN A 312 -21.82 13.07 -18.10
C GLN A 312 -20.84 12.42 -19.10
N ARG A 313 -21.32 11.53 -19.99
CA ARG A 313 -20.52 10.80 -20.99
C ARG A 313 -19.46 9.90 -20.36
N GLN A 314 -19.82 9.27 -19.24
CA GLN A 314 -18.99 8.25 -18.61
C GLN A 314 -19.59 6.87 -18.84
N ILE A 315 -18.77 5.94 -19.33
CA ILE A 315 -19.20 4.59 -19.73
C ILE A 315 -18.52 3.57 -18.85
N PHE A 316 -19.26 2.60 -18.31
CA PHE A 316 -18.73 1.56 -17.44
C PHE A 316 -18.53 0.26 -18.21
N TYR A 317 -17.29 -0.18 -18.31
CA TYR A 317 -16.95 -1.53 -18.77
C TYR A 317 -16.95 -2.48 -17.59
N LEU A 318 -17.86 -3.45 -17.64
CA LEU A 318 -18.14 -4.41 -16.58
C LEU A 318 -17.90 -5.84 -17.07
N ALA A 319 -17.59 -6.76 -16.17
CA ALA A 319 -17.44 -8.16 -16.52
C ALA A 319 -18.73 -8.70 -17.15
N ASP A 320 -18.59 -9.42 -18.27
CA ASP A 320 -19.72 -9.98 -19.03
C ASP A 320 -20.64 -10.85 -18.17
N THR A 321 -20.06 -11.54 -17.19
CA THR A 321 -20.76 -12.44 -16.28
C THR A 321 -21.38 -11.72 -15.08
N SER A 322 -21.09 -10.43 -14.88
CA SER A 322 -21.58 -9.66 -13.75
C SER A 322 -23.10 -9.51 -13.77
N GLU A 323 -23.73 -9.78 -12.63
CA GLU A 323 -25.16 -9.48 -12.42
C GLU A 323 -25.47 -7.99 -12.59
N ARG A 324 -24.50 -7.11 -12.26
CA ARG A 324 -24.68 -5.68 -12.42
C ARG A 324 -24.72 -5.30 -13.90
N TYR A 325 -23.83 -5.86 -14.71
CA TYR A 325 -23.86 -5.67 -16.16
C TYR A 325 -25.16 -6.21 -16.77
N LYS A 326 -25.53 -7.47 -16.45
CA LYS A 326 -26.74 -8.12 -16.98
C LYS A 326 -28.01 -7.31 -16.68
N SER A 327 -28.13 -6.77 -15.46
CA SER A 327 -29.28 -5.95 -15.08
C SER A 327 -29.29 -4.57 -15.73
N ALA A 328 -28.15 -3.88 -15.78
CA ALA A 328 -28.08 -2.53 -16.36
C ALA A 328 -28.19 -2.52 -17.90
N SER A 329 -27.62 -3.51 -18.59
CA SER A 329 -27.60 -3.61 -20.06
C SER A 329 -28.98 -3.81 -20.70
N ILE A 330 -29.96 -4.34 -19.96
CA ILE A 330 -31.35 -4.46 -20.42
C ILE A 330 -32.25 -3.30 -19.96
N HIS A 331 -31.76 -2.47 -19.04
CA HIS A 331 -32.53 -1.38 -18.47
C HIS A 331 -32.54 -0.16 -19.40
N LYS A 332 -33.73 0.31 -19.79
CA LYS A 332 -33.91 1.39 -20.79
C LYS A 332 -33.11 2.66 -20.49
N GLY A 333 -32.98 3.03 -19.21
CA GLY A 333 -32.28 4.25 -18.78
C GLY A 333 -30.80 4.05 -18.42
N MET A 334 -30.26 2.83 -18.48
CA MET A 334 -28.85 2.55 -18.09
C MET A 334 -28.06 1.80 -19.16
N LYS A 335 -28.73 1.15 -20.12
CA LYS A 335 -28.08 0.31 -21.13
C LYS A 335 -27.01 1.02 -21.96
N GLU A 336 -27.16 2.32 -22.19
CA GLU A 336 -26.18 3.13 -22.94
C GLU A 336 -24.95 3.51 -22.09
N TYR A 337 -24.98 3.31 -20.77
CA TYR A 337 -23.91 3.69 -19.84
C TYR A 337 -23.04 2.51 -19.43
N VAL A 338 -23.37 1.29 -19.87
CA VAL A 338 -22.61 0.07 -19.55
C VAL A 338 -22.24 -0.69 -20.81
N ARG A 339 -21.05 -1.27 -20.84
CA ARG A 339 -20.56 -2.14 -21.92
C ARG A 339 -19.86 -3.38 -21.31
N PRO A 340 -19.86 -4.52 -22.00
CA PRO A 340 -19.14 -5.70 -21.53
C PRO A 340 -17.62 -5.54 -21.75
N LEU A 341 -16.81 -6.06 -20.84
CA LEU A 341 -15.34 -6.02 -20.95
C LEU A 341 -14.84 -6.76 -22.19
N SER A 342 -15.53 -7.80 -22.64
CA SER A 342 -15.17 -8.50 -23.90
C SER A 342 -15.24 -7.61 -25.14
N GLN A 343 -15.99 -6.50 -25.09
CA GLN A 343 -16.11 -5.57 -26.20
C GLN A 343 -15.01 -4.48 -26.19
N LEU A 344 -14.32 -4.28 -25.06
CA LEU A 344 -13.37 -3.19 -24.85
C LEU A 344 -12.35 -3.04 -25.99
N ILE A 345 -11.72 -4.15 -26.41
CA ILE A 345 -10.67 -4.12 -27.45
C ILE A 345 -11.23 -3.69 -28.81
N ASN A 346 -12.44 -4.16 -29.15
CA ASN A 346 -13.11 -3.78 -30.39
C ASN A 346 -13.54 -2.32 -30.37
N ASP A 347 -14.02 -1.82 -29.24
CA ASP A 347 -14.39 -0.41 -29.11
C ASP A 347 -13.17 0.51 -29.21
N ILE A 348 -12.04 0.18 -28.57
CA ILE A 348 -10.77 0.94 -28.73
C ILE A 348 -10.34 0.96 -30.20
N ARG A 349 -10.36 -0.21 -30.85
CA ARG A 349 -9.98 -0.36 -32.27
C ARG A 349 -10.85 0.52 -33.18
N ASN A 350 -12.17 0.45 -33.01
CA ASN A 350 -13.12 1.24 -33.79
C ASN A 350 -12.91 2.75 -33.62
N GLU A 351 -12.63 3.19 -32.39
CA GLU A 351 -12.39 4.61 -32.08
C GLU A 351 -11.04 5.09 -32.64
N GLN A 352 -9.99 4.26 -32.61
CA GLN A 352 -8.68 4.58 -33.23
C GLN A 352 -8.67 4.41 -34.75
N GLY A 353 -9.68 3.73 -35.33
CA GLY A 353 -9.75 3.45 -36.77
C GLY A 353 -8.78 2.37 -37.24
N LEU A 354 -8.54 1.35 -36.41
CA LEU A 354 -7.58 0.26 -36.63
C LEU A 354 -8.24 -1.04 -37.16
#